data_AF-A0A060GZC7-F1
#
_entry.id   AF-A0A060GZC7-F1
#
_cell.length_a   1.000
_cell.length_b   1.000
_cell.length_c   1.000
_cell.angle_alpha   90.00
_cell.angle_beta   90.00
_cell.angle_gamma   90.00
#
_symmetry.space_group_name_H-M   'P 1'
#
loop_
_entity.id
_entity.type
_entity.pdbx_description
1 polymer ?
#
loop_
_entity_poly.entity_id
_entity_poly.type
_entity_poly.pdbx_seq_one_letter_code
_entity_poly.pdbx_strand_id
1 'polypeptide(L)'
;ISDGGYGGGPGQLPHLATSYAAVNTLVTLGGEKAFSSINREQMACFLRRMKDTNGGFRMHNMGEIDVRACYTAISIASILNIVDDELTRGLGDYILSCQTYEGGIGGEPGSEAHGGYTYCGLATMILINEVDRLNLDSLMNWVVHRQGVEMGFQGRTNKLVDGCYTFWQAAPCVLLQRFFSSQDMAPHGSSSHMSQGTDEDHEEHAHDEDDLEDSDEDDSDEDSDEDSGNGHQVHHTSTYIDRRIQPVFDSLGLQRYVLLCSKVADGGFRDS
;
A
#
# COMPACT_ATOMS: atom_id res chain seq x y z
N ILE A 1 21.21 22.41 -5.79
CA ILE A 1 20.55 21.78 -6.96
C ILE A 1 19.46 22.75 -7.39
N SER A 2 19.63 23.43 -8.53
CA SER A 2 18.76 24.57 -8.92
C SER A 2 17.37 24.15 -9.38
N ASP A 3 17.23 22.91 -9.87
CA ASP A 3 16.01 22.50 -10.58
C ASP A 3 15.12 21.55 -9.75
N GLY A 4 15.57 21.16 -8.55
CA GLY A 4 14.90 20.15 -7.71
C GLY A 4 15.12 18.70 -8.18
N GLY A 5 14.84 17.75 -7.29
CA GLY A 5 15.10 16.32 -7.53
C GLY A 5 16.58 15.93 -7.41
N TYR A 6 16.86 14.63 -7.53
CA TYR A 6 18.19 14.04 -7.55
C TYR A 6 18.39 13.22 -8.83
N GLY A 7 19.58 13.32 -9.44
CA GLY A 7 20.00 12.46 -10.55
C GLY A 7 20.75 11.20 -10.07
N GLY A 8 21.12 10.32 -11.00
CA GLY A 8 21.87 9.09 -10.70
C GLY A 8 23.34 9.33 -10.30
N GLY A 9 23.85 10.55 -10.52
CA GLY A 9 25.19 10.96 -10.13
C GLY A 9 25.42 12.46 -10.36
N PRO A 10 26.57 13.01 -9.93
CA PRO A 10 26.89 14.42 -10.10
C PRO A 10 26.77 14.88 -11.56
N GLY A 11 26.01 15.95 -11.78
CA GLY A 11 25.79 16.54 -13.12
C GLY A 11 24.73 15.84 -13.98
N GLN A 12 24.13 14.73 -13.51
CA GLN A 12 23.03 14.08 -14.22
C GLN A 12 21.69 14.78 -13.98
N LEU A 13 20.78 14.62 -14.93
CA LEU A 13 19.41 15.14 -14.84
C LEU A 13 18.66 14.53 -13.64
N PRO A 14 17.78 15.30 -12.98
CA PRO A 14 16.94 14.76 -11.93
C PRO A 14 15.94 13.75 -12.49
N HIS A 15 15.71 12.68 -11.74
CA HIS A 15 14.86 11.56 -12.13
C HIS A 15 14.11 11.04 -10.90
N LEU A 16 12.83 10.65 -11.05
CA LEU A 16 11.98 10.27 -9.94
C LEU A 16 12.50 9.03 -9.19
N ALA A 17 13.00 8.01 -9.89
CA ALA A 17 13.60 6.83 -9.26
C ALA A 17 14.79 7.19 -8.35
N THR A 18 15.73 8.00 -8.83
CA THR A 18 16.91 8.40 -8.05
C THR A 18 16.55 9.40 -6.97
N SER A 19 15.52 10.22 -7.19
CA SER A 19 14.96 11.10 -6.16
C SER A 19 14.31 10.31 -5.03
N TYR A 20 13.55 9.26 -5.36
CA TYR A 20 12.95 8.36 -4.38
C TYR A 20 14.02 7.64 -3.57
N ALA A 21 15.05 7.10 -4.23
CA ALA A 21 16.18 6.48 -3.56
C ALA A 21 16.93 7.46 -2.65
N ALA A 22 17.21 8.67 -3.12
CA ALA A 22 17.90 9.70 -2.35
C ALA A 22 17.10 10.14 -1.13
N VAL A 23 15.80 10.43 -1.28
CA VAL A 23 14.92 10.84 -0.18
C VAL A 23 14.83 9.74 0.88
N ASN A 24 14.57 8.49 0.48
CA ASN A 24 14.55 7.36 1.42
C ASN A 24 15.89 7.19 2.15
N THR A 25 17.01 7.34 1.44
CA THR A 25 18.35 7.24 2.04
C THR A 25 18.57 8.35 3.06
N LEU A 26 18.26 9.60 2.71
CA LEU A 26 18.45 10.76 3.59
C LEU A 26 17.54 10.69 4.81
N VAL A 27 16.30 10.21 4.64
CA VAL A 27 15.37 10.00 5.76
C VAL A 27 15.83 8.87 6.68
N THR A 28 16.35 7.78 6.11
CA THR A 28 16.90 6.65 6.89
C THR A 28 18.15 7.07 7.67
N LEU A 29 19.04 7.85 7.07
CA LEU A 29 20.23 8.38 7.75
C LEU A 29 19.84 9.35 8.88
N GLY A 30 18.83 10.18 8.63
CA GLY A 30 18.37 11.18 9.59
C GLY A 30 19.39 12.28 9.90
N GLY A 31 19.01 13.16 10.82
CA GLY A 31 19.87 14.26 11.29
C GLY A 31 19.88 15.49 10.39
N GLU A 32 20.29 16.61 10.97
CA GLU A 32 20.21 17.94 10.36
C GLU A 32 20.95 18.03 9.02
N LYS A 33 22.12 17.39 8.91
CA LYS A 33 22.91 17.39 7.68
C LYS A 33 22.23 16.63 6.54
N ALA A 34 21.59 15.51 6.82
CA ALA A 34 20.87 14.75 5.79
C ALA A 34 19.61 15.51 5.36
N PHE A 35 18.83 16.01 6.32
CA PHE A 35 17.60 16.74 6.04
C PHE A 35 17.84 18.06 5.31
N SER A 36 18.89 18.81 5.65
CA SER A 36 19.25 20.05 4.95
C SER A 36 19.69 19.84 3.50
N SER A 37 20.00 18.59 3.09
CA SER A 37 20.23 18.25 1.69
C SER A 37 18.93 18.28 0.85
N ILE A 38 17.77 18.12 1.49
CA ILE A 38 16.47 18.07 0.81
C ILE A 38 15.86 19.47 0.74
N ASN A 39 15.90 20.08 -0.44
CA ASN A 39 15.15 21.30 -0.69
C ASN A 39 13.69 20.95 -1.04
N ARG A 40 12.78 21.07 -0.05
CA ARG A 40 11.35 20.71 -0.20
C ARG A 40 10.64 21.53 -1.27
N GLU A 41 10.90 22.83 -1.38
CA GLU A 41 10.26 23.70 -2.37
C GLU A 41 10.67 23.32 -3.80
N GLN A 42 11.97 23.12 -4.03
CA GLN A 42 12.48 22.69 -5.33
C GLN A 42 12.02 21.26 -5.66
N MET A 43 11.90 20.38 -4.66
CA MET A 43 11.31 19.06 -4.87
C MET A 43 9.85 19.16 -5.31
N ALA A 44 9.02 19.99 -4.67
CA ALA A 44 7.63 20.21 -5.09
C ALA A 44 7.55 20.73 -6.53
N CYS A 45 8.40 21.70 -6.90
CA CYS A 45 8.50 22.18 -8.28
C CYS A 45 8.89 21.07 -9.26
N PHE A 46 9.84 20.21 -8.91
CA PHE A 46 10.23 19.06 -9.73
C PHE A 46 9.06 18.08 -9.92
N LEU A 47 8.37 17.70 -8.84
CA LEU A 47 7.25 16.77 -8.89
C LEU A 47 6.10 17.30 -9.78
N ARG A 48 5.74 18.59 -9.65
CA ARG A 48 4.71 19.21 -10.51
C ARG A 48 5.12 19.22 -11.99
N ARG A 49 6.40 19.48 -12.29
CA ARG A 49 6.89 19.38 -13.68
C ARG A 49 6.82 17.96 -14.24
N MET A 50 6.92 16.94 -13.38
CA MET A 50 6.79 15.54 -13.79
C MET A 50 5.34 15.11 -13.97
N LYS A 51 4.37 15.85 -13.41
CA LYS A 51 2.94 15.56 -13.59
C LYS A 51 2.56 15.68 -15.06
N ASP A 52 1.93 14.65 -15.61
CA ASP A 52 1.45 14.65 -16.99
C ASP A 52 -0.06 14.91 -17.07
N THR A 53 -0.51 15.36 -18.25
CA THR A 53 -1.92 15.69 -18.50
C THR A 53 -2.82 14.45 -18.55
N ASN A 54 -2.24 13.26 -18.75
CA ASN A 54 -2.99 11.99 -18.72
C ASN A 54 -3.32 11.47 -17.31
N GLY A 55 -2.91 12.19 -16.25
CA GLY A 55 -3.11 11.77 -14.86
C GLY A 55 -1.87 11.13 -14.21
N GLY A 56 -0.96 10.55 -15.00
CA GLY A 56 0.29 9.95 -14.51
C GLY A 56 1.41 10.95 -14.29
N PHE A 57 2.63 10.41 -14.19
CA PHE A 57 3.88 11.16 -14.04
C PHE A 57 4.94 10.68 -15.03
N ARG A 58 5.85 11.56 -15.42
CA ARG A 58 7.06 11.23 -16.18
C ARG A 58 8.21 10.93 -15.24
N MET A 59 9.03 9.94 -15.55
CA MET A 59 10.21 9.60 -14.71
C MET A 59 11.24 10.73 -14.66
N HIS A 60 11.37 11.50 -15.73
CA HIS A 60 12.19 12.71 -15.82
C HIS A 60 11.65 13.61 -16.94
N ASN A 61 12.27 14.77 -17.16
CA ASN A 61 11.86 15.64 -18.27
C ASN A 61 11.95 14.88 -19.61
N MET A 62 10.84 14.85 -20.38
CA MET A 62 10.69 14.09 -21.62
C MET A 62 10.89 12.56 -21.48
N GLY A 63 10.86 12.03 -20.25
CA GLY A 63 10.96 10.61 -19.97
C GLY A 63 9.65 9.85 -20.19
N GLU A 64 9.72 8.54 -19.95
CA GLU A 64 8.60 7.61 -19.99
C GLU A 64 7.57 7.90 -18.89
N ILE A 65 6.34 7.45 -19.13
CA ILE A 65 5.23 7.50 -18.18
C ILE A 65 4.82 6.06 -17.90
N ASP A 66 4.95 5.65 -16.64
CA ASP A 66 4.41 4.41 -16.14
C ASP A 66 4.14 4.54 -14.62
N VAL A 67 3.52 3.53 -14.03
CA VAL A 67 3.14 3.56 -12.61
C VAL A 67 4.33 3.68 -11.64
N ARG A 68 5.59 3.44 -12.05
CA ARG A 68 6.77 3.71 -11.19
C ARG A 68 6.88 5.20 -10.93
N ALA A 69 6.65 6.02 -11.95
CA ALA A 69 6.70 7.47 -11.82
C ALA A 69 5.64 7.96 -10.81
N CYS A 70 4.45 7.38 -10.89
CA CYS A 70 3.35 7.67 -9.98
C CYS A 70 3.73 7.39 -8.52
N TYR A 71 4.20 6.17 -8.25
CA TYR A 71 4.60 5.77 -6.90
C TYR A 71 5.77 6.58 -6.36
N THR A 72 6.82 6.74 -7.16
CA THR A 72 8.01 7.47 -6.72
C THR A 72 7.70 8.95 -6.45
N ALA A 73 6.89 9.61 -7.28
CA ALA A 73 6.46 10.98 -7.04
C ALA A 73 5.62 11.13 -5.77
N ILE A 74 4.56 10.31 -5.62
CA ILE A 74 3.66 10.40 -4.47
C ILE A 74 4.33 9.95 -3.17
N SER A 75 5.21 8.95 -3.22
CA SER A 75 5.99 8.53 -2.05
C SER A 75 6.90 9.64 -1.56
N ILE A 76 7.65 10.30 -2.45
CA ILE A 76 8.46 11.47 -2.10
C ILE A 76 7.59 12.58 -1.51
N ALA A 77 6.48 12.90 -2.17
CA ALA A 77 5.57 13.95 -1.71
C ALA A 77 5.00 13.65 -0.32
N SER A 78 4.62 12.40 -0.07
CA SER A 78 4.07 11.95 1.22
C SER A 78 5.10 12.03 2.33
N ILE A 79 6.30 11.47 2.10
CA ILE A 79 7.41 11.50 3.08
C ILE A 79 7.80 12.93 3.45
N LEU A 80 7.83 13.82 2.46
CA LEU A 80 8.19 15.22 2.67
C LEU A 80 7.01 16.10 3.07
N ASN A 81 5.81 15.54 3.26
CA ASN A 81 4.57 16.27 3.56
C ASN A 81 4.35 17.47 2.62
N ILE A 82 4.37 17.20 1.31
CA ILE A 82 4.18 18.17 0.22
C ILE A 82 3.21 17.66 -0.86
N VAL A 83 2.33 16.71 -0.51
CA VAL A 83 1.22 16.30 -1.39
C VAL A 83 0.27 17.48 -1.58
N ASP A 84 -0.23 17.67 -2.80
CA ASP A 84 -1.24 18.67 -3.13
C ASP A 84 -2.22 18.16 -4.20
N ASP A 85 -3.29 18.94 -4.43
CA ASP A 85 -4.37 18.61 -5.39
C ASP A 85 -3.88 18.53 -6.85
N GLU A 86 -2.77 19.17 -7.20
CA GLU A 86 -2.23 19.11 -8.56
C GLU A 86 -1.53 17.77 -8.79
N LEU A 87 -0.78 17.30 -7.79
CA LEU A 87 -0.08 16.02 -7.84
C LEU A 87 -1.06 14.83 -7.91
N THR A 88 -2.21 14.90 -7.24
CA THR A 88 -3.18 13.80 -7.20
C THR A 88 -4.22 13.86 -8.33
N ARG A 89 -4.34 14.98 -9.05
CA ARG A 89 -5.38 15.16 -10.09
C ARG A 89 -5.30 14.11 -11.20
N GLY A 90 -6.37 13.33 -11.35
CA GLY A 90 -6.51 12.28 -12.37
C GLY A 90 -5.58 11.08 -12.15
N LEU A 91 -4.85 11.02 -11.03
CA LEU A 91 -3.88 9.97 -10.79
C LEU A 91 -4.54 8.61 -10.58
N GLY A 92 -5.64 8.58 -9.81
CA GLY A 92 -6.40 7.35 -9.61
C GLY A 92 -7.03 6.82 -10.90
N ASP A 93 -7.48 7.69 -11.81
CA ASP A 93 -8.00 7.29 -13.12
C ASP A 93 -6.90 6.62 -13.97
N TYR A 94 -5.70 7.22 -13.98
CA TYR A 94 -4.55 6.66 -14.69
C TYR A 94 -4.19 5.27 -14.15
N ILE A 95 -4.05 5.11 -12.83
CA ILE A 95 -3.70 3.81 -12.22
C ILE A 95 -4.82 2.78 -12.41
N LEU A 96 -6.09 3.18 -12.29
CA LEU A 96 -7.23 2.30 -12.51
C LEU A 96 -7.21 1.73 -13.94
N SER A 97 -6.86 2.56 -14.93
CA SER A 97 -6.72 2.11 -16.33
C SER A 97 -5.54 1.15 -16.57
N CYS A 98 -4.63 1.00 -15.60
CA CYS A 98 -3.52 0.05 -15.63
C CYS A 98 -3.87 -1.30 -14.97
N GLN A 99 -5.00 -1.41 -14.24
CA GLN A 99 -5.45 -2.71 -13.72
C GLN A 99 -5.92 -3.58 -14.88
N THR A 100 -5.40 -4.81 -14.95
CA THR A 100 -5.62 -5.72 -16.07
C THR A 100 -6.73 -6.72 -15.79
N TYR A 101 -7.15 -7.45 -16.82
CA TYR A 101 -8.07 -8.59 -16.68
C TYR A 101 -7.53 -9.70 -15.77
N GLU A 102 -6.20 -9.79 -15.58
CA GLU A 102 -5.58 -10.77 -14.69
C GLU A 102 -5.84 -10.43 -13.20
N GLY A 103 -6.18 -9.16 -12.90
CA GLY A 103 -6.35 -8.61 -11.56
C GLY A 103 -5.19 -7.75 -11.07
N GLY A 104 -3.95 -8.08 -11.49
CA GLY A 104 -2.77 -7.25 -11.22
C GLY A 104 -2.71 -5.99 -12.08
N ILE A 105 -1.72 -5.12 -11.80
CA ILE A 105 -1.53 -3.82 -12.46
C ILE A 105 -0.31 -3.88 -13.39
N GLY A 106 -0.47 -3.36 -14.61
CA GLY A 106 0.58 -3.18 -15.61
C GLY A 106 1.33 -1.85 -15.46
N GLY A 107 2.40 -1.68 -16.24
CA GLY A 107 3.20 -0.44 -16.22
C GLY A 107 2.42 0.76 -16.75
N GLU A 108 1.64 0.51 -17.80
CA GLU A 108 0.80 1.48 -18.51
C GLU A 108 -0.49 0.77 -18.96
N PRO A 109 -1.52 1.52 -19.38
CA PRO A 109 -2.79 0.94 -19.82
C PRO A 109 -2.59 -0.07 -20.96
N GLY A 110 -3.16 -1.27 -20.80
CA GLY A 110 -3.04 -2.37 -21.77
C GLY A 110 -1.79 -3.23 -21.64
N SER A 111 -0.84 -2.90 -20.76
CA SER A 111 0.30 -3.77 -20.44
C SER A 111 -0.10 -4.97 -19.57
N GLU A 112 0.71 -6.03 -19.63
CA GLU A 112 0.59 -7.23 -18.78
C GLU A 112 0.76 -6.89 -17.29
N ALA A 113 0.04 -7.59 -16.41
CA ALA A 113 0.18 -7.41 -14.97
C ALA A 113 1.57 -7.80 -14.51
N HIS A 114 2.18 -7.01 -13.61
CA HIS A 114 3.55 -7.25 -13.14
C HIS A 114 3.71 -6.86 -11.67
N GLY A 115 4.42 -7.66 -10.87
CA GLY A 115 4.54 -7.48 -9.42
C GLY A 115 5.05 -6.09 -9.04
N GLY A 116 6.16 -5.65 -9.64
CA GLY A 116 6.71 -4.31 -9.40
C GLY A 116 5.73 -3.17 -9.71
N TYR A 117 5.02 -3.23 -10.84
CA TYR A 117 4.01 -2.24 -11.21
C TYR A 117 2.76 -2.33 -10.33
N THR A 118 2.39 -3.55 -9.92
CA THR A 118 1.31 -3.83 -8.97
C THR A 118 1.55 -3.20 -7.62
N TYR A 119 2.75 -3.39 -7.05
CA TYR A 119 3.12 -2.69 -5.83
C TYR A 119 3.07 -1.16 -6.03
N CYS A 120 3.65 -0.64 -7.11
CA CYS A 120 3.67 0.81 -7.35
C CYS A 120 2.24 1.38 -7.44
N GLY A 121 1.37 0.75 -8.23
CA GLY A 121 -0.02 1.16 -8.38
C GLY A 121 -0.79 1.09 -7.06
N LEU A 122 -0.80 -0.07 -6.40
CA LEU A 122 -1.52 -0.27 -5.13
C LEU A 122 -1.04 0.70 -4.05
N ALA A 123 0.27 0.81 -3.83
CA ALA A 123 0.82 1.70 -2.81
C ALA A 123 0.49 3.17 -3.11
N THR A 124 0.48 3.57 -4.38
CA THR A 124 0.05 4.93 -4.76
C THR A 124 -1.41 5.16 -4.44
N MET A 125 -2.31 4.22 -4.80
CA MET A 125 -3.74 4.33 -4.51
C MET A 125 -4.02 4.41 -3.00
N ILE A 126 -3.25 3.68 -2.18
CA ILE A 126 -3.31 3.79 -0.72
C ILE A 126 -2.87 5.18 -0.27
N LEU A 127 -1.73 5.69 -0.76
CA LEU A 127 -1.19 7.00 -0.35
C LEU A 127 -2.10 8.17 -0.73
N ILE A 128 -2.89 8.07 -1.80
CA ILE A 128 -3.86 9.08 -2.20
C ILE A 128 -5.29 8.80 -1.68
N ASN A 129 -5.46 7.76 -0.85
CA ASN A 129 -6.74 7.35 -0.28
C ASN A 129 -7.83 7.03 -1.32
N GLU A 130 -7.44 6.31 -2.38
CA GLU A 130 -8.34 5.87 -3.46
C GLU A 130 -8.33 4.36 -3.70
N VAL A 131 -7.74 3.57 -2.79
CA VAL A 131 -7.57 2.12 -2.94
C VAL A 131 -8.87 1.36 -3.26
N ASP A 132 -10.02 1.80 -2.71
CA ASP A 132 -11.35 1.22 -2.96
C ASP A 132 -11.81 1.28 -4.42
N ARG A 133 -11.15 2.08 -5.26
CA ARG A 133 -11.46 2.17 -6.69
C ARG A 133 -10.94 0.97 -7.49
N LEU A 134 -9.93 0.27 -6.99
CA LEU A 134 -9.39 -0.93 -7.63
C LEU A 134 -10.33 -2.12 -7.39
N ASN A 135 -10.32 -3.10 -8.30
CA ASN A 135 -10.90 -4.40 -7.99
C ASN A 135 -9.94 -5.16 -7.06
N LEU A 136 -10.15 -5.04 -5.75
CA LEU A 136 -9.25 -5.60 -4.73
C LEU A 136 -9.32 -7.13 -4.64
N ASP A 137 -10.46 -7.74 -4.94
CA ASP A 137 -10.63 -9.19 -4.92
C ASP A 137 -9.81 -9.85 -6.04
N SER A 138 -9.93 -9.33 -7.28
CA SER A 138 -9.16 -9.85 -8.40
C SER A 138 -7.66 -9.58 -8.22
N LEU A 139 -7.31 -8.43 -7.64
CA LEU A 139 -5.94 -8.10 -7.30
C LEU A 139 -5.35 -9.04 -6.25
N MET A 140 -6.06 -9.29 -5.14
CA MET A 140 -5.66 -10.23 -4.09
C MET A 140 -5.46 -11.62 -4.69
N ASN A 141 -6.45 -12.10 -5.46
CA ASN A 141 -6.35 -13.38 -6.15
C ASN A 141 -5.11 -13.42 -7.06
N TRP A 142 -4.83 -12.37 -7.82
CA TRP A 142 -3.65 -12.35 -8.69
C TRP A 142 -2.34 -12.42 -7.90
N VAL A 143 -2.15 -11.59 -6.87
CA VAL A 143 -0.86 -11.51 -6.14
C VAL A 143 -0.52 -12.81 -5.39
N VAL A 144 -1.50 -13.46 -4.75
CA VAL A 144 -1.24 -14.71 -4.00
C VAL A 144 -0.87 -15.86 -4.94
N HIS A 145 -1.43 -15.91 -6.15
CA HIS A 145 -1.11 -16.92 -7.17
C HIS A 145 0.25 -16.69 -7.86
N ARG A 146 1.03 -15.71 -7.39
CA ARG A 146 2.41 -15.51 -7.83
C ARG A 146 3.43 -16.28 -7.01
N GLN A 147 3.03 -16.93 -5.90
CA GLN A 147 3.94 -17.83 -5.21
C GLN A 147 4.07 -19.14 -6.00
N GLY A 148 5.28 -19.42 -6.49
CA GLY A 148 5.59 -20.58 -7.30
C GLY A 148 5.81 -21.85 -6.48
N VAL A 149 6.06 -22.96 -7.16
CA VAL A 149 6.35 -24.26 -6.52
C VAL A 149 7.68 -24.26 -5.77
N GLU A 150 8.60 -23.39 -6.17
CA GLU A 150 9.86 -23.11 -5.49
C GLU A 150 9.68 -22.30 -4.20
N MET A 151 8.44 -21.91 -3.88
CA MET A 151 8.02 -21.06 -2.75
C MET A 151 8.48 -19.60 -2.82
N GLY A 152 9.33 -19.25 -3.79
CA GLY A 152 9.59 -17.88 -4.21
C GLY A 152 8.43 -17.29 -5.02
N PHE A 153 8.50 -15.99 -5.31
CA PHE A 153 7.49 -15.31 -6.10
C PHE A 153 7.97 -15.09 -7.54
N GLN A 154 7.04 -15.24 -8.50
CA GLN A 154 7.23 -14.84 -9.89
C GLN A 154 6.71 -13.41 -10.13
N GLY A 155 7.36 -12.66 -11.02
CA GLY A 155 6.93 -11.31 -11.35
C GLY A 155 5.62 -11.23 -12.13
N ARG A 156 5.32 -12.25 -12.92
CA ARG A 156 4.19 -12.31 -13.85
C ARG A 156 3.73 -13.75 -14.07
N THR A 157 2.53 -13.92 -14.62
CA THR A 157 1.98 -15.22 -14.97
C THR A 157 2.93 -15.98 -15.92
N ASN A 158 3.18 -17.28 -15.65
CA ASN A 158 4.07 -18.14 -16.44
C ASN A 158 5.53 -17.65 -16.60
N LYS A 159 6.06 -16.93 -15.60
CA LYS A 159 7.48 -16.57 -15.52
C LYS A 159 8.15 -17.26 -14.33
N LEU A 160 9.48 -17.24 -14.34
CA LEU A 160 10.30 -17.84 -13.28
C LEU A 160 10.17 -17.04 -11.98
N VAL A 161 10.44 -17.73 -10.87
CA VAL A 161 10.64 -17.11 -9.56
C VAL A 161 11.90 -16.24 -9.55
N ASP A 162 11.86 -15.16 -8.78
CA ASP A 162 12.98 -14.24 -8.62
C ASP A 162 12.91 -13.57 -7.23
N GLY A 163 14.06 -13.54 -6.55
CA GLY A 163 14.27 -13.06 -5.20
C GLY A 163 13.81 -11.62 -4.98
N CYS A 164 13.88 -10.75 -5.98
CA CYS A 164 13.40 -9.38 -5.83
C CYS A 164 11.87 -9.32 -5.62
N TYR A 165 11.11 -10.29 -6.14
CA TYR A 165 9.66 -10.36 -5.94
C TYR A 165 9.26 -10.80 -4.53
N THR A 166 10.22 -11.24 -3.70
CA THR A 166 9.99 -11.36 -2.26
C THR A 166 9.41 -10.07 -1.68
N PHE A 167 9.90 -8.90 -2.13
CA PHE A 167 9.29 -7.63 -1.75
C PHE A 167 8.12 -7.27 -2.67
N TRP A 168 8.35 -7.24 -3.99
CA TRP A 168 7.38 -6.69 -4.94
C TRP A 168 6.06 -7.45 -5.04
N GLN A 169 5.98 -8.72 -4.60
CA GLN A 169 4.73 -9.50 -4.55
C GLN A 169 4.20 -9.72 -3.13
N ALA A 170 5.08 -9.94 -2.14
CA ALA A 170 4.62 -10.15 -0.77
C ALA A 170 4.09 -8.85 -0.13
N ALA A 171 4.68 -7.69 -0.43
CA ALA A 171 4.21 -6.42 0.14
C ALA A 171 2.76 -6.09 -0.26
N PRO A 172 2.33 -6.21 -1.54
CA PRO A 172 0.92 -6.11 -1.91
C PRO A 172 0.00 -7.07 -1.13
N CYS A 173 0.41 -8.33 -0.93
CA CYS A 173 -0.38 -9.29 -0.15
C CYS A 173 -0.63 -8.79 1.28
N VAL A 174 0.42 -8.29 1.94
CA VAL A 174 0.33 -7.75 3.31
C VAL A 174 -0.54 -6.48 3.36
N LEU A 175 -0.36 -5.56 2.40
CA LEU A 175 -1.14 -4.32 2.33
C LEU A 175 -2.64 -4.62 2.16
N LEU A 176 -3.00 -5.52 1.24
CA LEU A 176 -4.39 -5.91 1.00
C LEU A 176 -4.98 -6.64 2.20
N GLN A 177 -4.25 -7.59 2.79
CA GLN A 177 -4.72 -8.33 3.96
C GLN A 177 -5.05 -7.38 5.13
N ARG A 178 -4.20 -6.37 5.38
CA ARG A 178 -4.46 -5.35 6.39
C ARG A 178 -5.68 -4.51 6.04
N PHE A 179 -5.84 -4.14 4.78
CA PHE A 179 -6.98 -3.35 4.32
C PHE A 179 -8.31 -4.09 4.57
N PHE A 180 -8.42 -5.35 4.13
CA PHE A 180 -9.59 -6.19 4.39
C PHE A 180 -9.87 -6.37 5.89
N SER A 181 -8.83 -6.67 6.68
CA SER A 181 -8.97 -6.82 8.14
C SER A 181 -9.48 -5.55 8.83
N SER A 182 -9.15 -4.37 8.29
CA SER A 182 -9.60 -3.09 8.85
C SER A 182 -11.06 -2.78 8.48
N GLN A 183 -11.52 -3.26 7.32
CA GLN A 183 -12.92 -3.13 6.90
C GLN A 183 -13.84 -4.06 7.70
N ASP A 184 -13.41 -5.29 7.97
CA ASP A 184 -14.20 -6.26 8.76
C ASP A 184 -14.41 -5.82 10.22
N MET A 185 -13.50 -4.97 10.74
CA MET A 185 -13.56 -4.41 12.09
C MET A 185 -14.35 -3.09 12.15
N ALA A 186 -14.70 -2.50 11.01
CA ALA A 186 -15.60 -1.35 11.00
C ALA A 186 -17.01 -1.87 11.31
N PRO A 187 -17.67 -1.41 12.40
CA PRO A 187 -19.02 -1.86 12.71
C PRO A 187 -19.90 -1.56 11.50
N HIS A 188 -20.61 -2.59 11.01
CA HIS A 188 -21.59 -2.45 9.96
C HIS A 188 -22.60 -1.37 10.37
N GLY A 189 -22.36 -0.14 9.90
CA GLY A 189 -23.32 0.95 9.99
C GLY A 189 -24.58 0.47 9.30
N SER A 190 -25.64 0.33 10.09
CA SER A 190 -26.98 -0.03 9.66
C SER A 190 -27.35 0.68 8.37
N SER A 191 -27.35 -0.04 7.25
CA SER A 191 -28.10 0.37 6.06
C SER A 191 -29.58 0.14 6.35
N SER A 192 -30.19 1.05 7.13
CA SER A 192 -31.64 1.14 7.22
C SER A 192 -32.13 1.86 5.97
N HIS A 193 -32.27 1.11 4.89
CA HIS A 193 -33.06 1.58 3.75
C HIS A 193 -34.53 1.53 4.16
N MET A 194 -35.04 2.68 4.61
CA MET A 194 -36.46 2.95 4.74
C MET A 194 -37.12 2.70 3.38
N SER A 195 -38.03 1.74 3.32
CA SER A 195 -39.06 1.68 2.28
C SER A 195 -40.42 1.64 2.96
N GLN A 196 -41.31 2.42 2.37
CA GLN A 196 -42.62 2.83 2.87
C GLN A 196 -43.60 1.67 2.98
N GLY A 197 -44.58 1.85 3.86
CA GLY A 197 -45.51 0.83 4.31
C GLY A 197 -46.62 0.48 3.33
N THR A 198 -47.25 -0.64 3.64
CA THR A 198 -48.66 -0.94 3.40
C THR A 198 -49.14 -1.79 4.56
N ASP A 199 -50.18 -1.31 5.24
CA ASP A 199 -50.97 -1.99 6.26
C ASP A 199 -51.64 -3.24 5.69
N GLU A 200 -51.56 -4.39 6.38
CA GLU A 200 -52.65 -5.36 6.48
C GLU A 200 -52.59 -6.08 7.85
N ASP A 201 -53.74 -6.08 8.52
CA ASP A 201 -54.03 -6.66 9.83
C ASP A 201 -53.83 -8.18 9.87
N HIS A 202 -53.43 -8.74 11.04
CA HIS A 202 -54.08 -9.91 11.64
C HIS A 202 -53.58 -10.20 13.07
N GLU A 203 -54.52 -10.79 13.83
CA GLU A 203 -54.69 -10.85 15.28
C GLU A 203 -53.73 -11.78 16.06
N GLU A 204 -53.56 -11.40 17.33
CA GLU A 204 -53.44 -12.20 18.58
C GLU A 204 -52.65 -13.51 18.60
N HIS A 205 -51.67 -13.59 19.50
CA HIS A 205 -51.69 -14.57 20.61
C HIS A 205 -50.71 -14.17 21.72
N ALA A 206 -51.24 -14.10 22.94
CA ALA A 206 -50.53 -13.99 24.21
C ALA A 206 -49.87 -15.33 24.63
N HIS A 207 -49.18 -15.30 25.78
CA HIS A 207 -48.47 -16.36 26.54
C HIS A 207 -46.95 -16.18 26.49
N ASP A 208 -46.18 -16.21 27.58
CA ASP A 208 -46.38 -16.13 29.02
C ASP A 208 -44.98 -15.80 29.59
N GLU A 209 -44.94 -15.18 30.77
CA GLU A 209 -43.72 -14.92 31.53
C GLU A 209 -43.01 -16.21 31.94
N ASP A 210 -41.68 -16.17 32.06
CA ASP A 210 -40.96 -16.83 33.15
C ASP A 210 -39.55 -16.24 33.29
N ASP A 211 -39.34 -15.61 34.45
CA ASP A 211 -38.08 -15.20 35.05
C ASP A 211 -37.15 -16.40 35.27
N LEU A 212 -35.82 -16.20 35.16
CA LEU A 212 -34.85 -16.79 36.10
C LEU A 212 -33.52 -16.01 36.10
N GLU A 213 -33.14 -15.61 37.31
CA GLU A 213 -31.94 -14.87 37.74
C GLU A 213 -30.68 -15.75 37.82
N ASP A 214 -29.55 -15.05 38.06
CA ASP A 214 -28.24 -15.49 38.58
C ASP A 214 -27.30 -16.26 37.62
N SER A 215 -25.99 -15.99 37.56
CA SER A 215 -25.09 -15.34 38.52
C SER A 215 -23.82 -14.83 37.83
N ASP A 216 -23.29 -13.74 38.39
CA ASP A 216 -22.00 -13.11 38.12
C ASP A 216 -20.80 -14.06 38.24
N GLU A 217 -19.74 -13.81 37.46
CA GLU A 217 -18.35 -13.89 37.93
C GLU A 217 -17.47 -12.99 37.05
N ASP A 218 -17.10 -11.85 37.64
CA ASP A 218 -16.08 -10.90 37.21
C ASP A 218 -14.69 -11.56 37.17
N ASP A 219 -13.88 -11.19 36.17
CA ASP A 219 -12.42 -11.14 36.34
C ASP A 219 -11.93 -9.81 35.78
N SER A 220 -11.63 -8.91 36.70
CA SER A 220 -11.13 -7.56 36.49
C SER A 220 -9.61 -7.58 36.41
N ASP A 221 -9.05 -7.05 35.31
CA ASP A 221 -7.69 -6.50 35.32
C ASP A 221 -7.77 -5.04 34.83
N GLU A 222 -7.76 -4.13 35.82
CA GLU A 222 -7.53 -2.70 35.64
C GLU A 222 -6.03 -2.46 35.40
N ASP A 223 -5.69 -1.79 34.30
CA ASP A 223 -4.49 -0.96 34.24
C ASP A 223 -4.90 0.44 33.77
N SER A 224 -4.95 1.33 34.73
CA SER A 224 -5.19 2.76 34.58
C SER A 224 -3.94 3.46 34.04
N ASP A 225 -4.07 4.27 32.99
CA ASP A 225 -3.19 5.41 32.75
C ASP A 225 -4.00 6.55 32.12
N GLU A 226 -4.35 7.53 32.95
CA GLU A 226 -4.78 8.85 32.52
C GLU A 226 -3.54 9.68 32.11
N ASP A 227 -3.45 10.09 30.85
CA ASP A 227 -2.65 11.27 30.47
C ASP A 227 -3.51 12.24 29.65
N SER A 228 -3.87 13.35 30.29
CA SER A 228 -4.51 14.50 29.68
C SER A 228 -3.44 15.41 29.07
N GLY A 229 -3.19 15.28 27.77
CA GLY A 229 -2.28 16.16 27.04
C GLY A 229 -2.65 16.23 25.56
N ASN A 230 -3.18 17.38 25.13
CA ASN A 230 -3.52 17.66 23.74
C ASN A 230 -2.25 17.66 22.86
N GLY A 231 -1.93 16.52 22.25
CA GLY A 231 -0.77 16.32 21.40
C GLY A 231 -1.11 15.40 20.23
N HIS A 232 -0.77 15.80 19.01
CA HIS A 232 -0.92 14.97 17.81
C HIS A 232 -0.27 13.61 18.03
N GLN A 233 -1.09 12.55 18.00
CA GLN A 233 -0.66 11.19 18.22
C GLN A 233 0.19 10.73 17.02
N VAL A 234 1.50 10.73 17.20
CA VAL A 234 2.42 10.08 16.27
C VAL A 234 2.24 8.58 16.46
N HIS A 235 1.51 7.93 15.55
CA HIS A 235 1.36 6.47 15.57
C HIS A 235 2.74 5.82 15.45
N HIS A 236 3.15 5.14 16.53
CA HIS A 236 4.36 4.34 16.61
C HIS A 236 4.36 3.27 15.50
N THR A 237 5.45 3.16 14.73
CA THR A 237 5.62 2.24 13.59
C THR A 237 5.67 0.75 13.95
N SER A 238 5.31 0.38 15.18
CA SER A 238 5.38 -1.00 15.69
C SER A 238 4.14 -1.86 15.38
N THR A 239 3.08 -1.28 14.80
CA THR A 239 1.79 -1.96 14.56
C THR A 239 1.62 -2.47 13.12
N TYR A 240 2.68 -2.48 12.30
CA TYR A 240 2.55 -2.89 10.89
C TYR A 240 2.29 -4.39 10.69
N ILE A 241 2.70 -5.24 11.63
CA ILE A 241 2.53 -6.69 11.56
C ILE A 241 1.85 -7.15 12.85
N ASP A 242 0.53 -7.37 12.82
CA ASP A 242 -0.11 -8.18 13.85
C ASP A 242 0.34 -9.63 13.63
N ARG A 243 1.24 -10.11 14.50
CA ARG A 243 1.78 -11.48 14.44
C ARG A 243 0.72 -12.56 14.63
N ARG A 244 -0.50 -12.19 15.04
CA ARG A 244 -1.65 -13.11 15.18
C ARG A 244 -2.31 -13.42 13.84
N ILE A 245 -2.10 -12.59 12.81
CA ILE A 245 -2.66 -12.80 11.48
C ILE A 245 -1.65 -13.56 10.63
N GLN A 246 -2.00 -14.79 10.22
CA GLN A 246 -1.17 -15.54 9.29
C GLN A 246 -1.18 -14.88 7.90
N PRO A 247 -0.01 -14.69 7.25
CA PRO A 247 0.03 -14.14 5.90
C PRO A 247 -0.80 -14.97 4.91
N VAL A 248 -1.43 -14.31 3.93
CA VAL A 248 -2.19 -14.97 2.84
C VAL A 248 -1.34 -15.77 1.85
N PHE A 249 -0.05 -15.96 2.14
CA PHE A 249 0.91 -16.73 1.34
C PHE A 249 1.80 -17.57 2.27
N ASP A 250 2.47 -18.58 1.73
CA ASP A 250 3.38 -19.43 2.50
C ASP A 250 4.64 -18.66 2.90
N SER A 251 4.58 -18.00 4.05
CA SER A 251 5.66 -17.20 4.59
C SER A 251 6.88 -18.02 5.02
N LEU A 252 6.70 -19.27 5.44
CA LEU A 252 7.80 -20.16 5.81
C LEU A 252 8.51 -20.69 4.56
N GLY A 253 7.74 -21.07 3.54
CA GLY A 253 8.24 -21.42 2.22
C GLY A 253 9.05 -20.28 1.61
N LEU A 254 8.55 -19.05 1.66
CA LEU A 254 9.27 -17.88 1.15
C LEU A 254 10.58 -17.63 1.91
N GLN A 255 10.58 -17.73 3.23
CA GLN A 255 11.82 -17.62 4.03
C GLN A 255 12.86 -18.68 3.63
N ARG A 256 12.42 -19.92 3.38
CA ARG A 256 13.30 -20.99 2.90
C ARG A 256 13.86 -20.67 1.52
N TYR A 257 13.04 -20.19 0.59
CA TYR A 257 13.50 -19.76 -0.73
C TYR A 257 14.61 -18.70 -0.63
N VAL A 258 14.37 -17.64 0.16
CA VAL A 258 15.35 -16.56 0.32
C VAL A 258 16.67 -17.05 0.95
N LEU A 259 16.59 -17.87 2.00
CA LEU A 259 17.77 -18.31 2.75
C LEU A 259 18.58 -19.40 2.04
N LEU A 260 17.91 -20.29 1.30
CA LEU A 260 18.53 -21.47 0.70
C LEU A 260 18.86 -21.28 -0.78
N CYS A 261 18.13 -20.43 -1.51
CA CYS A 261 18.29 -20.27 -2.95
C CYS A 261 18.86 -18.89 -3.32
N SER A 262 18.34 -17.81 -2.70
CA SER A 262 18.73 -16.45 -3.06
C SER A 262 19.97 -15.93 -2.33
N LYS A 263 20.55 -16.64 -1.36
CA LYS A 263 21.73 -16.18 -0.62
C LYS A 263 23.04 -16.55 -1.32
N VAL A 264 23.95 -15.59 -1.49
CA VAL A 264 25.30 -15.83 -2.03
C VAL A 264 26.27 -16.13 -0.87
N ALA A 265 27.15 -17.12 -1.06
CA ALA A 265 28.07 -17.58 -0.01
C ALA A 265 28.99 -16.46 0.52
N ASP A 266 29.48 -15.59 -0.37
CA ASP A 266 30.42 -14.51 -0.05
C ASP A 266 29.73 -13.20 0.36
N GLY A 267 28.41 -13.23 0.56
CA GLY A 267 27.61 -12.08 0.97
C GLY A 267 26.70 -11.53 -0.14
N GLY A 268 25.56 -10.99 0.28
CA GLY A 268 24.52 -10.49 -0.62
C GLY A 268 23.46 -11.54 -0.97
N PHE A 269 22.49 -11.10 -1.76
CA PHE A 269 21.40 -11.91 -2.30
C PHE A 269 21.34 -11.79 -3.83
N ARG A 270 20.72 -12.78 -4.48
CA ARG A 270 20.57 -12.92 -5.94
C ARG A 270 19.15 -13.30 -6.32
N ASP A 271 18.83 -13.23 -7.60
CA ASP A 271 17.51 -13.57 -8.14
C ASP A 271 17.10 -15.02 -7.82
N SER A 272 17.96 -16.00 -8.13
CA SER A 272 17.76 -17.43 -7.80
C SER A 272 19.08 -18.20 -7.72
#